data_AF-A0A2G5TQS7-F1
#
_entry.id   AF-A0A2G5TQS7-F1
#
_cell.length_a   1.000
_cell.length_b   1.000
_cell.length_c   1.000
_cell.angle_alpha   90.00
_cell.angle_beta   90.00
_cell.angle_gamma   90.00
#
_symmetry.space_group_name_H-M   'P 1'
#
loop_
_entity.id
_entity.type
_entity.pdbx_description
1 polymer ?
#
loop_
_entity_poly.entity_id
_entity_poly.type
_entity_poly.pdbx_seq_one_letter_code
_entity_poly.pdbx_strand_id
1 'polypeptide(L)'
;MARECSEVYRIRSKGIRMVLMIGCILRGTHSAEQAISYVTTEKREFICYPHCNESIDKIFEYLGVTSIQEMSKCSTQEMDNLVDIVKSLDSNFTVDQFFKAFNLLLMKEDKKFPINL
;
A
#
# COMPACT_ATOMS: atom_id res chain seq x y z
N MET A 1 2.31 -27.81 -10.57
CA MET A 1 1.65 -26.94 -9.58
C MET A 1 1.08 -25.76 -10.34
N ALA A 2 -0.20 -25.85 -10.71
CA ALA A 2 -0.88 -24.80 -11.48
C ALA A 2 -0.93 -23.55 -10.60
N ARG A 3 -0.22 -22.49 -11.01
CA ARG A 3 -0.37 -21.17 -10.40
C ARG A 3 -1.80 -20.76 -10.73
N GLU A 4 -2.70 -20.78 -9.75
CA GLU A 4 -3.96 -20.08 -9.87
C GLU A 4 -3.62 -18.68 -10.36
N CYS A 5 -4.22 -18.30 -11.49
CA CYS A 5 -3.98 -17.01 -12.12
C CYS A 5 -4.66 -15.97 -11.22
N SER A 6 -3.99 -15.62 -10.12
CA SER A 6 -4.43 -14.61 -9.18
C SER A 6 -4.67 -13.33 -9.96
N GLU A 7 -5.88 -12.78 -9.88
CA GLU A 7 -6.21 -11.55 -10.57
C GLU A 7 -5.14 -10.49 -10.30
N VAL A 8 -4.65 -9.85 -11.36
CA VAL A 8 -3.62 -8.83 -11.25
C VAL A 8 -4.24 -7.43 -11.30
N TYR A 9 -3.83 -6.57 -10.39
CA TYR A 9 -4.13 -5.15 -10.43
C TYR A 9 -3.14 -4.43 -11.31
N ARG A 10 -3.68 -3.65 -12.23
CA ARG A 10 -2.90 -2.69 -13.00
C ARG A 10 -2.73 -1.40 -12.20
N ILE A 11 -1.50 -1.10 -11.80
CA ILE A 11 -1.19 0.07 -11.01
C ILE A 11 -0.49 1.12 -11.88
N ARG A 12 -1.07 2.33 -11.91
CA ARG A 12 -0.51 3.51 -12.61
C ARG A 12 -0.16 4.66 -11.66
N SER A 13 -0.84 4.72 -10.51
CA SER A 13 -0.64 5.82 -9.56
C SER A 13 0.66 5.60 -8.80
N LYS A 14 1.54 6.62 -8.81
CA LYS A 14 2.73 6.64 -7.94
C LYS A 14 2.35 6.42 -6.48
N GLY A 15 1.32 7.09 -5.99
CA GLY A 15 0.88 6.95 -4.61
C GLY A 15 0.44 5.52 -4.26
N ILE A 16 -0.28 4.84 -5.17
CA ILE A 16 -0.68 3.45 -4.92
C ILE A 16 0.56 2.54 -4.90
N ARG A 17 1.53 2.76 -5.77
CA ARG A 17 2.80 2.00 -5.73
C ARG A 17 3.56 2.24 -4.43
N MET A 18 3.55 3.47 -3.91
CA MET A 18 4.14 3.77 -2.62
C MET A 18 3.47 2.98 -1.50
N VAL A 19 2.14 2.97 -1.44
CA VAL A 19 1.39 2.16 -0.47
C VAL A 19 1.80 0.70 -0.52
N LEU A 20 1.81 0.11 -1.72
CA LEU A 20 2.18 -1.30 -1.90
C LEU A 20 3.62 -1.57 -1.45
N MET A 21 4.57 -0.72 -1.83
CA MET A 21 5.97 -0.92 -1.46
C MET A 21 6.24 -0.71 0.03
N ILE A 22 5.50 0.18 0.69
CA ILE A 22 5.54 0.32 2.16
C ILE A 22 5.11 -1.00 2.81
N GLY A 23 3.99 -1.58 2.37
CA GLY A 23 3.57 -2.90 2.85
C GLY A 23 4.63 -3.99 2.61
N CYS A 24 5.24 -4.02 1.42
CA CYS A 24 6.34 -4.93 1.10
C CYS A 24 7.57 -4.77 2.02
N ILE A 25 7.94 -3.53 2.37
CA ILE A 25 9.04 -3.23 3.29
C ILE A 25 8.69 -3.70 4.70
N LEU A 26 7.49 -3.39 5.18
CA LEU A 26 7.02 -3.82 6.50
C LEU A 26 6.94 -5.35 6.64
N ARG A 27 6.72 -6.06 5.53
CA ARG A 27 6.80 -7.52 5.46
C ARG A 27 8.23 -8.07 5.39
N GLY A 28 9.24 -7.21 5.23
CA GLY A 28 10.64 -7.61 5.04
C GLY A 28 10.92 -8.24 3.68
N THR A 29 10.01 -8.12 2.71
CA THR A 29 10.18 -8.73 1.38
C THR A 29 10.98 -7.88 0.41
N HIS A 30 11.06 -6.57 0.67
CA HIS A 30 11.77 -5.62 -0.17
C HIS A 30 12.57 -4.64 0.69
N SER A 31 13.73 -4.23 0.20
CA SER A 31 14.48 -3.10 0.75
C SER A 31 13.90 -1.77 0.27
N ALA A 32 14.27 -0.67 0.95
CA ALA A 32 13.92 0.67 0.50
C ALA A 32 14.46 0.97 -0.91
N GLU A 33 15.65 0.50 -1.24
CA GLU A 33 16.25 0.69 -2.58
C GLU A 33 15.44 -0.02 -3.69
N GLN A 34 15.02 -1.26 -3.43
CA GLN A 34 14.15 -2.01 -4.35
C GLN A 34 12.79 -1.31 -4.51
N ALA A 35 12.24 -0.79 -3.42
CA ALA A 35 11.01 -0.02 -3.43
C ALA A 35 11.13 1.29 -4.24
N ILE A 36 12.24 2.03 -4.12
CA ILE A 36 12.49 3.27 -4.87
C ILE A 36 12.42 3.00 -6.38
N SER A 37 13.04 1.92 -6.86
CA SER A 37 12.99 1.56 -8.29
C SER A 37 11.55 1.34 -8.78
N TYR A 38 10.74 0.64 -7.98
CA TYR A 38 9.34 0.34 -8.32
C TYR A 38 8.41 1.57 -8.26
N VAL A 39 8.67 2.52 -7.35
CA VAL A 39 7.82 3.73 -7.26
C VAL A 39 8.18 4.80 -8.28
N THR A 40 9.43 4.84 -8.75
CA THR A 40 9.94 5.84 -9.71
C THR A 40 9.75 5.46 -11.17
N THR A 41 9.56 4.18 -11.50
CA THR A 41 9.29 3.76 -12.90
C THR A 41 8.06 4.48 -13.47
N GLU A 42 8.07 4.85 -14.75
CA GLU A 42 6.88 5.37 -15.43
C GLU A 42 6.02 4.24 -16.03
N LYS A 43 6.54 3.01 -15.97
CA LYS A 43 5.87 1.84 -16.53
C LYS A 43 4.69 1.43 -15.67
N ARG A 44 3.74 0.78 -16.35
CA ARG A 44 2.55 0.22 -15.72
C ARG A 44 2.99 -1.03 -14.99
N GLU A 45 2.89 -1.01 -13.67
CA GLU A 45 3.24 -2.14 -12.85
C GLU A 45 2.00 -2.99 -12.53
N PHE A 46 2.26 -4.25 -12.21
CA PHE A 46 1.24 -5.21 -11.82
C PHE A 46 1.54 -5.75 -10.44
N ILE A 47 0.48 -5.98 -9.66
CA ILE A 47 0.54 -6.73 -8.41
C ILE A 47 -0.59 -7.73 -8.43
N CYS A 48 -0.37 -8.94 -7.90
CA CYS A 48 -1.48 -9.87 -7.74
C CYS A 48 -2.32 -9.51 -6.52
N TYR A 49 -3.59 -9.89 -6.56
CA TYR A 49 -4.55 -9.67 -5.48
C TYR A 49 -4.03 -10.13 -4.10
N PRO A 50 -3.46 -11.36 -3.93
CA PRO A 50 -2.92 -11.78 -2.64
C PRO A 50 -1.82 -10.86 -2.11
N HIS A 51 -0.82 -10.50 -2.93
CA HIS A 51 0.26 -9.61 -2.49
C HIS A 51 -0.25 -8.18 -2.20
N CYS A 52 -1.33 -7.75 -2.86
CA CYS A 52 -1.99 -6.49 -2.57
C CYS A 52 -2.59 -6.51 -1.16
N ASN A 53 -3.39 -7.52 -0.85
CA ASN A 53 -4.01 -7.70 0.46
C ASN A 53 -2.97 -7.86 1.56
N GLU A 54 -1.95 -8.71 1.36
CA GLU A 54 -0.86 -8.87 2.33
C GLU A 54 -0.15 -7.54 2.64
N SER A 55 -0.04 -6.65 1.65
CA SER A 55 0.54 -5.32 1.83
C SER A 55 -0.38 -4.41 2.65
N ILE A 56 -1.69 -4.44 2.38
CA ILE A 56 -2.72 -3.70 3.13
C ILE A 56 -2.77 -4.19 4.59
N ASP A 57 -2.87 -5.50 4.79
CA ASP A 57 -2.93 -6.13 6.10
C ASP A 57 -1.71 -5.78 6.94
N LYS A 58 -0.52 -5.77 6.34
CA LYS A 58 0.69 -5.43 7.08
C LYS A 58 0.73 -3.96 7.50
N ILE A 59 0.18 -3.07 6.69
CA ILE A 59 0.05 -1.65 7.04
C ILE A 59 -0.95 -1.49 8.19
N PHE A 60 -2.08 -2.20 8.15
CA PHE A 60 -3.05 -2.23 9.25
C PHE A 60 -2.43 -2.73 10.56
N GLU A 61 -1.73 -3.87 10.51
CA GLU A 61 -1.01 -4.42 11.67
C GLU A 61 0.00 -3.42 12.24
N TYR A 62 0.79 -2.78 11.38
CA TYR A 62 1.80 -1.81 11.79
C TYR A 62 1.21 -0.56 12.44
N LEU A 63 0.05 -0.11 11.96
CA LEU A 63 -0.67 1.04 12.50
C LEU A 63 -1.59 0.68 13.67
N GLY A 64 -1.70 -0.61 14.04
CA GLY A 64 -2.57 -1.07 15.11
C GLY A 64 -4.06 -0.88 14.82
N VAL A 65 -4.44 -0.81 13.54
CA VAL A 65 -5.83 -0.65 13.10
C VAL A 65 -6.36 -1.95 12.48
N THR A 66 -7.66 -2.17 12.61
CA THR A 66 -8.33 -3.37 12.12
C THR A 66 -9.30 -3.08 10.97
N SER A 67 -9.56 -1.80 10.68
CA SER A 67 -10.49 -1.39 9.65
C SER A 67 -10.10 -0.07 8.97
N ILE A 68 -10.66 0.14 7.78
CA ILE A 68 -10.57 1.40 7.03
C ILE A 68 -11.11 2.58 7.86
N GLN A 69 -12.16 2.34 8.65
CA GLN A 69 -12.79 3.34 9.50
C GLN A 69 -11.92 3.75 10.69
N GLU A 70 -11.09 2.84 11.19
CA GLU A 70 -10.08 3.15 12.20
C GLU A 70 -8.90 3.87 11.58
N MET A 71 -8.47 3.46 10.38
CA MET A 71 -7.40 4.14 9.66
C MET A 71 -7.73 5.60 9.35
N SER A 72 -8.98 5.94 9.00
CA SER A 72 -9.37 7.33 8.77
C SER A 72 -9.36 8.20 10.04
N LYS A 73 -9.26 7.56 11.22
CA LYS A 73 -9.15 8.21 12.53
C LYS A 73 -7.71 8.22 13.06
N CYS A 74 -6.77 7.54 12.39
CA CYS A 74 -5.36 7.60 12.76
C CYS A 74 -4.89 9.06 12.76
N SER A 75 -4.31 9.46 13.89
CA SER A 75 -3.63 10.73 14.02
C SER A 75 -2.34 10.73 13.20
N THR A 76 -1.87 11.92 12.86
CA THR A 76 -0.55 12.10 12.22
C THR A 76 0.58 11.53 13.08
N GLN A 77 0.44 11.54 14.43
CA GLN A 77 1.44 11.02 15.36
C GLN A 77 1.57 9.49 15.32
N GLU A 78 0.46 8.76 15.19
CA GLU A 78 0.48 7.30 15.00
C GLU A 78 1.16 6.91 13.67
N MET A 79 1.22 7.86 12.74
CA MET A 79 1.84 7.71 11.43
C MET A 79 3.30 8.17 11.41
N ASP A 80 3.86 8.73 12.49
CA ASP A 80 5.25 9.24 12.51
C ASP A 80 6.26 8.15 12.12
N ASN A 81 6.06 6.92 12.59
CA ASN A 81 6.94 5.80 12.20
C ASN A 81 6.73 5.35 10.74
N LEU A 82 5.56 5.62 10.14
CA LEU A 82 5.30 5.38 8.73
C LEU A 82 5.87 6.51 7.86
N VAL A 83 5.92 7.74 8.39
CA VAL A 83 6.47 8.93 7.74
C VAL A 83 7.93 8.73 7.39
N ASP A 84 8.72 8.11 8.26
CA ASP A 84 10.13 7.83 7.98
C ASP A 84 10.29 6.87 6.79
N ILE A 85 9.47 5.83 6.71
CA ILE A 85 9.45 4.90 5.57
C ILE A 85 9.01 5.64 4.31
N VAL A 86 7.93 6.42 4.39
CA VAL A 86 7.43 7.23 3.27
C VAL A 86 8.52 8.15 2.72
N LYS A 87 9.17 8.91 3.60
CA LYS A 87 10.23 9.86 3.23
C LYS A 87 11.49 9.17 2.70
N SER A 88 11.77 7.94 3.14
CA SER A 88 12.87 7.14 2.59
C SER A 88 12.65 6.76 1.12
N LEU A 89 11.40 6.68 0.67
CA LEU A 89 11.03 6.34 -0.71
C LEU A 89 10.86 7.58 -1.60
N ASP A 90 10.26 8.62 -1.06
CA ASP A 90 10.12 9.93 -1.70
C ASP A 90 9.93 11.02 -0.64
N SER A 91 10.94 11.87 -0.48
CA SER A 91 10.93 12.95 0.51
C SER A 91 9.84 14.00 0.27
N ASN A 92 9.29 14.08 -0.94
CA ASN A 92 8.20 15.00 -1.29
C ASN A 92 6.82 14.36 -1.10
N PHE A 93 6.76 13.06 -0.78
CA PHE A 93 5.49 12.37 -0.59
C PHE A 93 4.96 12.60 0.83
N THR A 94 3.74 13.12 0.92
CA THR A 94 3.16 13.50 2.21
C THR A 94 2.28 12.39 2.79
N VAL A 95 2.02 12.45 4.09
CA VAL A 95 1.08 11.55 4.78
C VAL A 95 -0.32 11.66 4.18
N ASP A 96 -0.76 12.87 3.82
CA ASP A 96 -2.07 13.06 3.16
C ASP A 96 -2.13 12.37 1.80
N GLN A 97 -1.04 12.43 1.03
CA GLN A 97 -0.94 11.71 -0.24
C GLN A 97 -0.94 10.19 -0.02
N PHE A 98 -0.32 9.71 1.06
CA PHE A 98 -0.40 8.32 1.48
C PHE A 98 -1.85 7.92 1.76
N PHE A 99 -2.57 8.62 2.64
CA PHE A 99 -3.96 8.30 2.97
C PHE A 99 -4.86 8.35 1.74
N LYS A 100 -4.70 9.37 0.90
CA LYS A 100 -5.45 9.47 -0.35
C LYS A 100 -5.18 8.26 -1.25
N ALA A 101 -3.93 7.85 -1.40
CA ALA A 101 -3.57 6.69 -2.20
C ALA A 101 -4.07 5.38 -1.60
N PHE A 102 -3.98 5.23 -0.28
CA PHE A 102 -4.42 4.05 0.46
C PHE A 102 -5.94 3.87 0.34
N ASN A 103 -6.71 4.93 0.58
CA ASN A 103 -8.16 4.92 0.38
C ASN A 103 -8.53 4.60 -1.08
N LEU A 104 -7.82 5.16 -2.06
CA LEU A 104 -8.05 4.83 -3.47
C LEU A 104 -7.72 3.37 -3.81
N LEU A 105 -6.75 2.76 -3.13
CA LEU A 105 -6.42 1.34 -3.29
C LEU A 105 -7.55 0.48 -2.72
N LEU A 106 -8.00 0.75 -1.49
CA LEU A 106 -9.11 0.04 -0.86
C LEU A 106 -10.40 0.10 -1.68
N MET A 107 -10.77 1.28 -2.19
CA MET A 107 -11.94 1.42 -3.05
C MET A 107 -11.84 0.63 -4.37
N LYS A 108 -10.62 0.26 -4.81
CA LYS A 108 -10.43 -0.63 -5.96
C LYS A 108 -10.60 -2.10 -5.60
N GLU A 109 -10.25 -2.49 -4.38
CA GLU A 109 -10.55 -3.81 -3.82
C GLU A 109 -12.08 -3.97 -3.68
N ASP A 110 -12.77 -2.99 -3.07
CA ASP A 110 -14.23 -3.01 -2.83
C ASP A 110 -15.06 -3.09 -4.12
N LYS A 111 -14.57 -2.49 -5.21
CA LYS A 111 -15.28 -2.50 -6.50
C LYS A 111 -15.25 -3.86 -7.20
N LYS A 112 -14.43 -4.80 -6.73
CA LYS A 112 -14.40 -6.17 -7.26
C LYS A 112 -15.19 -7.17 -6.42
N PHE A 113 -15.37 -6.91 -5.13
CA PHE A 113 -16.28 -7.68 -4.27
C PHE A 113 -16.84 -6.76 -3.18
N PRO A 114 -18.17 -6.74 -2.93
CA PRO A 114 -18.71 -6.04 -1.79
C PRO A 114 -18.15 -6.73 -0.55
N ILE A 115 -17.26 -6.05 0.17
CA ILE A 115 -16.88 -6.46 1.51
C ILE A 115 -18.17 -6.34 2.32
N ASN A 116 -18.81 -7.48 2.62
CA ASN A 116 -19.83 -7.52 3.63
C ASN A 116 -19.12 -7.26 4.96
N LEU A 117 -19.18 -5.99 5.39
CA LEU A 117 -18.97 -5.57 6.76
C LEU A 117 -19.85 -6.37 7.71
#